data_AF-A0A949HVE5-F1
#
_entry.id   AF-A0A949HVE5-F1
#
_cell.length_a   1.000
_cell.length_b   1.000
_cell.length_c   1.000
_cell.angle_alpha   90.00
_cell.angle_beta   90.00
_cell.angle_gamma   90.00
#
_symmetry.space_group_name_H-M   'P 1'
#
loop_
_entity.id
_entity.type
_entity.pdbx_description
1 polymer ?
#
loop_
_entity_poly.entity_id
_entity_poly.type
_entity_poly.pdbx_seq_one_letter_code
_entity_poly.pdbx_strand_id
1 'polypeptide(L)'
;MHLQADPKDSLKLLKRLERRVEIQHGHVVIAGENYPWAQVVNPDRLLEQTLCNDQPESAAHDPFWAATWRAAQGLDRYLGSMNIAPGTRILELGGGSGRAGISAALRGASVCITDASSMALIMCRFNARFV
;
A
#
# COMPACT_ATOMS: atom_id res chain seq x y z
N MET A 1 -11.82 16.55 -9.11
CA MET A 1 -11.17 17.45 -8.13
C MET A 1 -10.36 16.56 -7.21
N HIS A 2 -9.05 16.40 -7.47
CA HIS A 2 -8.18 15.60 -6.61
C HIS A 2 -7.99 16.35 -5.29
N LEU A 3 -8.64 15.88 -4.22
CA LEU A 3 -8.39 16.36 -2.87
C LEU A 3 -7.07 15.72 -2.42
N GLN A 4 -5.95 16.44 -2.63
CA GLN A 4 -4.69 16.05 -2.02
C GLN A 4 -4.90 15.92 -0.50
N ALA A 5 -4.38 14.85 0.09
CA ALA A 5 -4.57 14.59 1.51
C ALA A 5 -4.00 15.74 2.36
N ASP A 6 -4.69 16.12 3.44
CA ASP A 6 -4.19 17.14 4.39
C ASP A 6 -2.77 16.74 4.86
N PRO A 7 -1.76 17.62 4.71
CA PRO A 7 -0.41 17.37 5.19
C PRO A 7 -0.36 16.94 6.67
N LYS A 8 -1.26 17.46 7.51
CA LYS A 8 -1.37 17.06 8.93
C LYS A 8 -1.78 15.60 9.08
N ASP A 9 -2.67 15.11 8.24
CA ASP A 9 -3.11 13.73 8.26
C ASP A 9 -2.02 12.78 7.75
N SER A 10 -1.30 13.17 6.70
CA SER A 10 -0.13 12.42 6.22
C SER A 10 0.93 12.28 7.31
N LEU A 11 1.23 13.35 8.05
CA LEU A 11 2.18 13.32 9.16
C LEU A 11 1.69 12.43 10.33
N LYS A 12 0.39 12.45 10.65
CA LYS A 12 -0.18 11.55 11.66
C LYS A 12 -0.03 10.08 11.25
N LEU A 13 -0.31 9.75 9.99
CA LEU A 13 -0.16 8.38 9.47
C LEU A 13 1.29 7.93 9.53
N LEU A 14 2.23 8.78 9.10
CA LEU A 14 3.67 8.48 9.16
C LEU A 14 4.13 8.20 10.60
N LYS A 15 3.79 9.07 11.55
CA LYS A 15 4.08 8.86 12.98
C LYS A 15 3.50 7.55 13.53
N ARG A 16 2.36 7.08 13.00
CA ARG A 16 1.78 5.79 13.42
C ARG A 16 2.60 4.61 12.88
N LEU A 17 3.10 4.71 11.65
CA LEU A 17 3.96 3.70 11.02
C LEU A 17 5.32 3.61 11.73
N GLU A 18 5.97 4.75 11.94
CA GLU A 18 7.31 4.85 12.54
C GLU A 18 7.39 4.34 13.99
N ARG A 19 6.26 4.24 14.70
CA ARG A 19 6.21 3.60 16.02
C ARG A 19 6.37 2.08 15.99
N ARG A 20 6.20 1.45 14.82
CA ARG A 20 6.24 -0.01 14.68
C ARG A 20 7.33 -0.48 13.73
N VAL A 21 7.65 0.31 12.71
CA VAL A 21 8.58 -0.07 11.65
C VAL A 21 9.42 1.12 11.21
N GLU A 22 10.62 0.84 10.72
CA GLU A 22 11.43 1.83 10.03
C GLU A 22 10.96 1.98 8.58
N ILE A 23 10.74 3.23 8.16
CA ILE A 23 10.22 3.57 6.84
C ILE A 23 11.31 4.23 6.01
N GLN A 24 11.49 3.75 4.78
CA GLN A 24 12.27 4.44 3.75
C GLN A 24 11.35 5.04 2.70
N HIS A 25 11.76 6.20 2.22
CA HIS A 25 11.07 6.96 1.18
C HIS A 25 11.88 6.89 -0.10
N GLY A 26 11.19 6.73 -1.22
CA GLY A 26 11.80 6.70 -2.54
C GLY A 26 10.77 6.96 -3.62
N HIS A 27 11.09 6.50 -4.83
CA HIS A 27 10.14 6.49 -5.92
C HIS A 27 10.11 5.11 -6.58
N VAL A 28 8.94 4.74 -7.07
CA VAL A 28 8.74 3.51 -7.85
C VAL A 28 7.85 3.84 -9.05
N VAL A 29 7.97 3.09 -10.14
CA VAL A 29 7.06 3.26 -11.28
C VAL A 29 5.71 2.63 -10.93
N ILE A 30 4.61 3.37 -10.94
CA ILE A 30 3.23 2.87 -10.79
C ILE A 30 2.39 3.44 -11.91
N ALA A 31 1.59 2.60 -12.57
CA ALA A 31 0.78 3.00 -13.73
C ALA A 31 1.59 3.61 -14.89
N GLY A 32 2.90 3.34 -14.96
CA GLY A 32 3.82 3.92 -15.95
C GLY A 32 4.48 5.23 -15.52
N GLU A 33 4.09 5.79 -14.37
CA GLU A 33 4.57 7.07 -13.87
C GLU A 33 5.52 6.91 -12.68
N ASN A 34 6.48 7.82 -12.55
CA ASN A 34 7.37 7.86 -11.37
C ASN A 34 6.59 8.36 -10.14
N TYR A 35 6.32 7.48 -9.18
CA TYR A 35 5.40 7.74 -8.07
C TYR A 35 6.13 7.74 -6.71
N PRO A 36 5.91 8.75 -5.83
CA PRO A 36 6.49 8.78 -4.50
C PRO A 36 6.01 7.60 -3.64
N TRP A 37 6.94 6.87 -3.04
CA TRP A 37 6.63 5.61 -2.35
C TRP A 37 7.29 5.52 -0.98
N ALA A 38 6.55 5.02 0.00
CA ALA A 38 7.08 4.62 1.29
C ALA A 38 6.95 3.10 1.45
N GLN A 39 8.01 2.50 1.99
CA GLN A 39 8.09 1.07 2.26
C GLN A 39 8.89 0.80 3.53
N VAL A 40 8.70 -0.37 4.12
CA VAL A 40 9.50 -0.81 5.27
C VAL A 40 10.94 -1.06 4.81
N VAL A 41 11.93 -0.66 5.61
CA VAL A 41 13.36 -0.80 5.28
C VAL A 41 13.76 -2.27 5.15
N ASN A 42 13.33 -3.11 6.09
CA ASN A 42 13.67 -4.53 6.12
C ASN A 42 12.41 -5.38 6.40
N PRO A 43 11.57 -5.61 5.38
CA PRO A 43 10.33 -6.36 5.56
C PRO A 43 10.58 -7.84 5.85
N ASP A 44 11.67 -8.43 5.34
CA ASP A 44 12.03 -9.83 5.58
C ASP A 44 12.34 -10.06 7.07
N ARG A 45 13.08 -9.14 7.69
CA ARG A 45 13.34 -9.19 9.13
C ARG A 45 12.05 -9.10 9.96
N LEU A 46 11.08 -8.27 9.54
CA LEU A 46 9.80 -8.18 10.25
C LEU A 46 9.01 -9.50 10.15
N LEU A 47 9.04 -10.14 8.98
CA LEU A 47 8.46 -11.46 8.77
C LEU A 47 9.13 -12.50 9.67
N GLU A 48 10.46 -12.60 9.63
CA GLU A 48 11.24 -13.53 10.47
C GLU A 48 10.96 -13.33 11.97
N GLN A 49 10.95 -12.09 12.45
CA GLN A 49 10.65 -11.78 13.85
C GLN A 49 9.26 -12.24 14.25
N THR A 50 8.28 -12.09 13.36
CA THR A 50 6.90 -12.51 13.64
C THR A 50 6.79 -14.02 13.68
N LEU A 51 7.48 -14.74 12.77
CA LEU A 51 7.51 -16.20 12.76
C LEU A 51 8.21 -16.78 13.99
N CYS A 52 9.24 -16.11 14.51
CA CYS A 52 9.97 -16.54 15.71
C CYS A 52 9.23 -16.21 17.02
N ASN A 53 8.33 -15.24 17.01
CA ASN A 53 7.49 -14.95 18.16
C ASN A 53 6.30 -15.92 18.13
N ASP A 54 6.27 -16.90 19.03
CA ASP A 54 5.19 -17.92 19.20
C ASP A 54 3.80 -17.32 19.56
N GLN A 55 3.51 -16.10 19.12
CA GLN A 55 2.19 -15.52 19.23
C GLN A 55 1.24 -16.21 18.25
N PRO A 56 -0.02 -16.45 18.66
CA PRO A 56 -1.02 -17.02 17.77
C PRO A 56 -1.19 -16.12 16.53
N GLU A 57 -1.22 -16.75 15.36
CA GLU A 57 -1.48 -16.06 14.10
C GLU A 57 -2.77 -15.25 14.21
N SER A 58 -2.69 -13.95 13.94
CA SER A 58 -3.86 -13.11 13.77
C SER A 58 -3.59 -12.03 12.73
N ALA A 59 -4.65 -11.56 12.07
CA ALA A 59 -4.57 -10.49 11.08
C ALA A 59 -3.91 -9.19 11.61
N ALA A 60 -3.93 -8.96 12.92
CA ALA A 60 -3.28 -7.81 13.54
C ALA A 60 -1.75 -7.94 13.63
N HIS A 61 -1.25 -9.17 13.57
CA HIS A 61 0.17 -9.51 13.67
C HIS A 61 0.75 -10.03 12.34
N ASP A 62 -0.04 -10.15 11.29
CA ASP A 62 0.43 -10.51 9.96
C ASP A 62 1.46 -9.48 9.45
N PRO A 63 2.71 -9.87 9.14
CA PRO A 63 3.77 -8.97 8.69
C PRO A 63 3.83 -8.82 7.16
N PHE A 64 3.03 -9.58 6.40
CA PHE A 64 3.15 -9.66 4.94
C PHE A 64 2.84 -8.33 4.24
N TRP A 65 2.17 -7.38 4.89
CA TRP A 65 1.91 -6.04 4.37
C TRP A 65 3.18 -5.17 4.23
N ALA A 66 4.25 -5.51 4.95
CA ALA A 66 5.47 -4.69 4.98
C ALA A 66 6.24 -4.71 3.65
N ALA A 67 6.08 -5.78 2.87
CA ALA A 67 6.67 -5.92 1.55
C ALA A 67 5.68 -5.59 0.43
N THR A 68 6.17 -4.96 -0.64
CA THR A 68 5.46 -4.92 -1.92
C THR A 68 5.75 -6.20 -2.70
N TRP A 69 4.79 -7.12 -2.71
CA TRP A 69 4.91 -8.40 -3.40
C TRP A 69 5.05 -8.26 -4.91
N ARG A 70 5.82 -9.15 -5.53
CA ARG A 70 6.01 -9.22 -6.99
C ARG A 70 4.68 -9.35 -7.74
N ALA A 71 3.69 -10.03 -7.14
CA ALA A 71 2.34 -10.15 -7.68
C ALA A 71 1.65 -8.78 -7.85
N ALA A 72 1.77 -7.87 -6.88
CA ALA A 72 1.20 -6.53 -6.97
C ALA A 72 1.86 -5.69 -8.09
N GLN A 73 3.17 -5.87 -8.30
CA GLN A 73 3.89 -5.26 -9.44
C GLN A 73 3.45 -5.85 -10.78
N GLY A 74 3.19 -7.17 -10.83
CA GLY A 74 2.62 -7.83 -11.99
C GLY A 74 1.22 -7.31 -12.32
N LEU A 75 0.37 -7.17 -11.30
CA LEU A 75 -0.99 -6.66 -11.44
C LEU A 75 -1.03 -5.21 -11.90
N ASP A 76 -0.16 -4.35 -11.36
CA ASP A 76 0.05 -2.96 -11.84
C ASP A 76 0.35 -2.90 -13.35
N ARG A 77 1.25 -3.77 -13.83
CA ARG A 77 1.54 -3.89 -15.27
C ARG A 77 0.37 -4.43 -16.07
N TYR A 78 -0.30 -5.47 -15.57
CA TYR A 78 -1.46 -6.07 -16.22
C TYR A 78 -2.63 -5.10 -16.34
N LEU A 79 -2.89 -4.28 -15.32
CA LEU A 79 -3.88 -3.20 -15.34
C LEU A 79 -3.61 -2.22 -16.48
N GLY A 80 -2.35 -2.01 -16.88
CA GLY A 80 -1.99 -1.20 -18.04
C GLY A 80 -2.35 -1.79 -19.39
N SER A 81 -2.63 -3.09 -19.47
CA SER A 81 -3.17 -3.73 -20.67
C SER A 81 -4.70 -3.74 -20.74
N MET A 82 -5.38 -3.35 -19.66
CA MET A 82 -6.83 -3.33 -19.59
C MET A 82 -7.39 -1.94 -19.88
N ASN A 83 -8.51 -1.89 -20.60
CA ASN A 83 -9.26 -0.66 -20.80
C ASN A 83 -10.16 -0.40 -19.57
N ILE A 84 -9.66 0.37 -18.61
CA ILE A 84 -10.42 0.77 -17.42
C ILE A 84 -11.13 2.08 -17.71
N ALA A 85 -12.45 2.05 -17.85
CA ALA A 85 -13.22 3.27 -18.05
C ALA A 85 -13.10 4.19 -16.81
N PRO A 86 -12.99 5.52 -16.97
CA PRO A 86 -12.99 6.44 -15.84
C PRO A 86 -14.21 6.24 -14.94
N GLY A 87 -14.00 6.24 -13.63
CA GLY A 87 -15.04 6.00 -12.62
C GLY A 87 -15.39 4.53 -12.39
N THR A 88 -14.74 3.58 -13.09
CA THR A 88 -14.94 2.14 -12.84
C THR A 88 -14.71 1.83 -11.36
N ARG A 89 -15.68 1.18 -10.71
CA ARG A 89 -15.58 0.83 -9.29
C ARG A 89 -14.79 -0.46 -9.11
N ILE A 90 -13.72 -0.41 -8.33
CA ILE A 90 -12.85 -1.55 -8.06
C ILE A 90 -12.76 -1.77 -6.55
N LEU A 91 -12.90 -3.03 -6.14
CA LEU A 91 -12.61 -3.49 -4.78
C LEU A 91 -11.32 -4.31 -4.82
N GLU A 92 -10.31 -3.87 -4.08
CA GLU A 92 -9.08 -4.64 -3.86
C GLU A 92 -9.15 -5.35 -2.50
N LEU A 93 -8.92 -6.66 -2.51
CA LEU A 93 -8.86 -7.51 -1.33
C LEU A 93 -7.40 -7.85 -1.02
N GLY A 94 -6.93 -7.55 0.20
CA GLY A 94 -5.54 -7.79 0.60
C GLY A 94 -4.57 -6.81 -0.07
N GLY A 95 -4.87 -5.51 0.00
CA GLY A 95 -4.12 -4.48 -0.72
C GLY A 95 -2.71 -4.21 -0.19
N GLY A 96 -2.37 -4.67 1.02
CA GLY A 96 -1.06 -4.46 1.64
C GLY A 96 -0.69 -2.97 1.67
N SER A 97 0.41 -2.61 1.00
CA SER A 97 0.88 -1.22 0.87
C SER A 97 0.13 -0.39 -0.18
N GLY A 98 -0.87 -0.96 -0.85
CA GLY A 98 -1.82 -0.27 -1.74
C GLY A 98 -1.41 -0.18 -3.22
N ARG A 99 -0.40 -0.93 -3.67
CA ARG A 99 0.21 -0.71 -4.99
C ARG A 99 -0.77 -0.89 -6.15
N ALA A 100 -1.51 -2.00 -6.20
CA ALA A 100 -2.37 -2.28 -7.35
C ALA A 100 -3.62 -1.38 -7.35
N GLY A 101 -4.22 -1.13 -6.18
CA GLY A 101 -5.31 -0.17 -6.06
C GLY A 101 -4.90 1.26 -6.41
N ILE A 102 -3.72 1.72 -6.00
CA ILE A 102 -3.18 3.03 -6.42
C ILE A 102 -2.96 3.07 -7.95
N SER A 103 -2.44 1.99 -8.55
CA SER A 103 -2.31 1.89 -10.01
C SER A 103 -3.66 2.02 -10.72
N ALA A 104 -4.69 1.32 -10.24
CA ALA A 104 -6.03 1.41 -10.79
C ALA A 104 -6.63 2.83 -10.62
N ALA A 105 -6.43 3.46 -9.46
CA ALA A 105 -6.90 4.81 -9.20
C ALA A 105 -6.21 5.86 -10.10
N LEU A 106 -4.90 5.75 -10.31
CA LEU A 106 -4.14 6.59 -11.25
C LEU A 106 -4.64 6.42 -12.70
N ARG A 107 -5.21 5.27 -13.03
CA ARG A 107 -5.85 4.99 -14.34
C ARG A 107 -7.32 5.44 -14.41
N GLY A 108 -7.80 6.16 -13.39
CA GLY A 108 -9.13 6.77 -13.36
C GLY A 108 -10.22 5.93 -12.70
N ALA A 109 -9.90 4.79 -12.09
CA ALA A 109 -10.88 4.01 -11.34
C ALA A 109 -11.28 4.66 -10.01
N SER A 110 -12.47 4.35 -9.51
CA SER A 110 -12.89 4.59 -8.13
C SER A 110 -12.60 3.35 -7.30
N VAL A 111 -11.56 3.40 -6.47
CA VAL A 111 -11.01 2.21 -5.81
C VAL A 111 -11.32 2.21 -4.32
N CYS A 112 -11.77 1.06 -3.81
CA CYS A 112 -11.79 0.74 -2.39
C CYS A 112 -10.76 -0.35 -2.12
N ILE A 113 -9.75 -0.02 -1.31
CA ILE A 113 -8.70 -0.97 -0.91
C ILE A 113 -9.02 -1.49 0.48
N THR A 114 -9.01 -2.81 0.63
CA THR A 114 -9.27 -3.49 1.89
C THR A 114 -8.10 -4.38 2.27
N ASP A 115 -7.88 -4.53 3.57
CA ASP A 115 -6.88 -5.42 4.14
C ASP A 115 -7.30 -5.79 5.55
N ALA A 116 -6.91 -6.98 6.00
CA ALA A 116 -7.19 -7.44 7.37
C ALA A 116 -6.26 -6.76 8.39
N SER A 117 -5.08 -6.31 7.97
CA SER A 117 -4.12 -5.61 8.82
C SER A 117 -4.41 -4.11 8.86
N SER A 118 -4.62 -3.59 10.07
CA SER A 118 -4.74 -2.14 10.29
C SER A 118 -3.46 -1.37 9.89
N MET A 119 -2.30 -2.01 9.99
CA MET A 119 -1.03 -1.41 9.59
C MET A 119 -0.91 -1.32 8.07
N ALA A 120 -1.38 -2.35 7.34
CA ALA A 120 -1.51 -2.30 5.89
C ALA A 120 -2.38 -1.11 5.45
N LEU A 121 -3.55 -0.94 6.07
CA LEU A 121 -4.46 0.17 5.73
C LEU A 121 -3.85 1.55 6.03
N ILE A 122 -3.06 1.69 7.10
CA ILE A 122 -2.34 2.95 7.40
C ILE A 122 -1.27 3.23 6.33
N MET A 123 -0.47 2.22 5.98
CA MET A 123 0.55 2.33 4.93
C MET A 123 -0.08 2.65 3.58
N CYS A 124 -1.13 1.93 3.20
CA CYS A 124 -1.90 2.15 1.98
C CYS A 124 -2.43 3.57 1.91
N ARG A 125 -3.07 4.07 2.98
CA ARG A 125 -3.59 5.44 3.03
C ARG A 125 -2.48 6.49 2.95
N PHE A 126 -1.32 6.22 3.56
CA PHE A 126 -0.17 7.09 3.43
C PHE A 126 0.32 7.11 1.97
N ASN A 127 0.50 5.96 1.34
CA ASN A 127 0.96 5.86 -0.05
C ASN A 127 -0.05 6.43 -1.05
N ALA A 128 -1.35 6.37 -0.78
CA ALA A 128 -2.40 6.90 -1.64
C ALA A 128 -2.61 8.43 -1.54
N ARG A 129 -1.79 9.15 -0.77
CA ARG A 129 -1.97 10.60 -0.51
C ARG A 129 -1.87 11.52 -1.73
N PHE A 130 -1.44 11.00 -2.88
CA PHE A 130 -1.25 11.75 -4.13
C PHE A 130 -2.21 11.34 -5.26
N VAL A 131 -3.22 10.52 -4.94
CA VAL A 131 -4.23 10.01 -5.91
C VAL A 131 -5.60 10.56 -5.60
#